data_AF-A0A6L6Q293-F1
#
_entry.id   AF-A0A6L6Q293-F1
#
_cell.length_a   1.000
_cell.length_b   1.000
_cell.length_c   1.000
_cell.angle_alpha   90.00
_cell.angle_beta   90.00
_cell.angle_gamma   90.00
#
_symmetry.space_group_name_H-M   'P 1'
#
loop_
_entity.id
_entity.type
_entity.pdbx_description
1 polymer ?
#
loop_
_entity_poly.entity_id
_entity_poly.type
_entity_poly.pdbx_seq_one_letter_code
_entity_poly.pdbx_strand_id
1 'polypeptide(L)' 'MDQQFQDGLHIRKQVMGDGYVENAFAQSDAFTRPLQEFITRNAWGTVWCREGLDSASP' A
#
# COMPACT_ATOMS: atom_id res chain seq x y z
N MET A 1 10.29 5.40 7.31
CA MET A 1 9.40 4.23 7.19
C MET A 1 10.27 2.99 7.04
N ASP A 2 9.88 1.87 7.62
CA ASP A 2 10.64 0.61 7.53
C ASP A 2 10.31 -0.20 6.28
N GLN A 3 11.01 -1.32 6.12
CA GLN A 3 10.97 -2.18 4.94
C GLN A 3 9.55 -2.67 4.63
N GLN A 4 8.79 -3.11 5.64
CA GLN A 4 7.44 -3.65 5.43
C GLN A 4 6.48 -2.61 4.84
N PHE A 5 6.60 -1.35 5.27
CA PHE A 5 5.85 -0.27 4.63
C PHE A 5 6.29 -0.04 3.18
N GLN A 6 7.59 -0.09 2.88
CA GLN A 6 8.08 0.12 1.51
C GLN A 6 7.62 -1.00 0.57
N ASP A 7 7.73 -2.25 1.00
CA ASP A 7 7.29 -3.41 0.22
C ASP A 7 5.78 -3.33 -0.03
N GLY A 8 5.01 -3.00 1.01
CA GLY A 8 3.58 -2.79 0.89
C GLY A 8 3.21 -1.61 0.00
N LEU A 9 3.96 -0.51 0.04
CA LEU A 9 3.73 0.63 -0.84
C LEU A 9 3.99 0.26 -2.30
N HIS A 10 5.02 -0.53 -2.57
CA HIS A 10 5.33 -1.03 -3.91
C HIS A 10 4.20 -1.90 -4.46
N ILE A 11 3.76 -2.92 -3.72
CA ILE A 11 2.66 -3.80 -4.15
C ILE A 11 1.35 -3.02 -4.29
N ARG A 12 1.05 -2.12 -3.34
CA ARG A 12 -0.14 -1.28 -3.41
C ARG A 12 -0.16 -0.43 -4.67
N LYS A 13 0.98 0.14 -5.06
CA LYS A 13 1.13 0.93 -6.30
C LYS A 13 1.02 0.06 -7.55
N GLN A 14 1.59 -1.14 -7.53
CA GLN A 14 1.46 -2.11 -8.63
C GLN A 14 0.00 -2.50 -8.88
N VAL A 15 -0.78 -2.73 -7.83
CA VAL A 15 -2.18 -3.19 -7.93
C VAL A 15 -3.17 -2.06 -8.15
N MET A 16 -3.03 -0.94 -7.44
CA MET A 16 -4.00 0.17 -7.47
C MET A 16 -3.61 1.29 -8.44
N GLY A 17 -2.36 1.29 -8.93
CA GLY A 17 -1.78 2.35 -9.74
C GLY A 17 -1.17 3.48 -8.89
N ASP A 18 -0.05 4.03 -9.38
CA ASP A 18 0.69 5.10 -8.70
C ASP A 18 -0.17 6.33 -8.40
N GLY A 19 -0.89 6.84 -9.40
CA GLY A 19 -1.71 8.05 -9.25
C GLY A 19 -2.82 7.91 -8.20
N TYR A 20 -3.41 6.72 -8.07
CA TYR A 20 -4.41 6.46 -7.04
C TYR A 20 -3.80 6.50 -5.63
N VAL A 21 -2.66 5.82 -5.45
CA VAL A 21 -1.99 5.75 -4.14
C VAL A 21 -1.46 7.12 -3.74
N GLU A 22 -0.87 7.87 -4.66
CA GLU A 22 -0.37 9.22 -4.41
C GLU A 22 -1.51 10.17 -4.05
N ASN A 23 -2.63 10.12 -4.77
CA ASN A 23 -3.81 10.91 -4.40
C ASN A 23 -4.36 10.53 -3.01
N ALA A 24 -4.37 9.23 -2.65
CA ALA A 24 -4.83 8.79 -1.34
C ALA A 24 -3.97 9.34 -0.19
N PHE A 25 -2.65 9.48 -0.38
CA PHE A 25 -1.78 10.14 0.60
C PHE A 25 -1.88 11.66 0.55
N ALA A 26 -2.04 12.26 -0.62
CA ALA A 26 -2.18 13.70 -0.78
C ALA A 26 -3.48 14.24 -0.15
N GLN A 27 -4.56 13.47 -0.22
CA GLN A 27 -5.86 13.81 0.37
C GLN A 27 -5.98 13.37 1.84
N SER A 28 -4.97 12.72 2.41
CA SER A 28 -5.00 12.33 3.82
C SER A 28 -4.71 13.51 4.74
N ASP A 29 -5.50 13.62 5.80
CA ASP A 29 -5.30 14.57 6.89
C ASP A 29 -4.59 13.90 8.09
N ALA A 30 -4.38 14.65 9.18
CA ALA A 30 -3.71 14.13 10.38
C ALA A 30 -4.44 12.93 11.02
N PHE A 31 -5.76 12.81 10.83
CA PHE A 31 -6.55 11.72 11.37
C PHE A 31 -6.47 10.45 10.49
N THR A 32 -6.50 10.61 9.18
CA THR A 32 -6.54 9.51 8.19
C THR A 32 -5.16 9.06 7.74
N ARG A 33 -4.12 9.89 7.88
CA ARG A 33 -2.74 9.54 7.52
C ARG A 33 -2.23 8.29 8.25
N PRO A 34 -2.41 8.14 9.58
CA PRO A 34 -2.02 6.90 10.26
C PRO A 34 -2.73 5.65 9.72
N LEU A 35 -3.98 5.79 9.25
CA LEU A 35 -4.73 4.68 8.64
C LEU A 35 -4.14 4.30 7.28
N GLN A 36 -3.79 5.27 6.44
CA GLN A 36 -3.12 5.00 5.16
C GLN A 36 -1.79 4.29 5.37
N GLU A 37 -1.03 4.69 6.39
CA GLU A 37 0.24 4.07 6.74
C GLU A 37 0.06 2.66 7.30
N PHE A 38 -0.92 2.47 8.18
CA PHE A 38 -1.26 1.17 8.76
C PHE A 38 -1.68 0.17 7.68
N ILE A 39 -2.59 0.55 6.77
CA ILE A 39 -3.05 -0.32 5.69
C ILE A 39 -1.90 -0.65 4.74
N THR A 40 -1.10 0.35 4.34
CA THR A 40 0.05 0.14 3.45
C THR A 40 1.04 -0.86 4.04
N ARG A 41 1.36 -0.72 5.32
CA ARG A 41 2.25 -1.66 6.01
C ARG A 41 1.65 -3.05 6.21
N ASN A 42 0.47 -3.12 6.82
CA ASN A 42 -0.03 -4.39 7.34
C ASN A 42 -0.79 -5.18 6.29
N ALA A 43 -1.66 -4.54 5.51
CA ALA A 43 -2.38 -5.24 4.45
C ALA A 43 -1.43 -5.51 3.28
N TRP A 44 -0.89 -4.44 2.70
CA TRP A 44 -0.12 -4.55 1.48
C TRP A 44 1.28 -5.11 1.70
N GLY A 45 1.92 -4.84 2.83
CA GLY A 45 3.24 -5.37 3.17
C GLY A 45 3.23 -6.77 3.80
N THR A 46 2.05 -7.40 3.99
CA THR A 46 1.98 -8.78 4.51
C THR A 46 1.03 -9.67 3.69
N VAL A 47 -0.28 -9.51 3.84
CA VAL A 47 -1.29 -10.43 3.30
C VAL A 47 -1.26 -10.45 1.78
N TRP A 48 -1.13 -9.27 1.15
CA TRP A 48 -1.07 -9.14 -0.31
C TRP A 48 0.34 -9.35 -0.89
N CYS A 49 1.37 -9.50 -0.06
CA CYS A 49 2.73 -9.90 -0.46
C CYS A 49 2.98 -11.42 -0.39
N ARG A 50 1.99 -12.24 0.04
CA ARG A 50 2.22 -13.67 0.26
C ARG A 50 2.44 -14.42 -1.06
N GLU A 51 3.36 -15.38 -1.05
CA GLU A 51 3.58 -16.29 -2.17
C GLU A 51 2.29 -17.06 -2.53
N GLY A 52 2.04 -17.24 -3.82
CA GLY A 52 0.84 -17.93 -4.33
C GLY A 52 -0.39 -17.03 -4.52
N LEU A 53 -0.30 -15.73 -4.23
CA LEU A 53 -1.19 -14.76 -4.85
C LEU A 53 -0.57 -14.31 -6.16
N ASP A 54 -1.18 -14.66 -7.29
CA ASP A 54 -0.90 -13.98 -8.55
C ASP A 54 -1.27 -12.52 -8.33
N SER A 55 -0.25 -11.65 -8.24
CA SER A 55 -0.46 -10.20 -8.24
C SER A 55 -1.36 -9.89 -9.43
N ALA A 56 -2.55 -9.34 -9.16
CA ALA A 56 -3.63 -9.16 -10.13
C ALA A 56 -3.02 -8.76 -11.48
N SER A 57 -3.18 -9.63 -12.48
CA SER A 57 -2.67 -9.36 -13.83
C SER A 57 -3.14 -7.98 -14.27
N PRO A 58 -2.27 -7.18 -14.91
CA PRO A 58 -2.60 -5.85 -15.40
C PRO A 58 -3.79 -5.86 -16.37
#